data_AF-A0AAE1ML17-F1
#
_entry.id   AF-A0AAE1ML17-F1
#
_cell.length_a   1.000
_cell.length_b   1.000
_cell.length_c   1.000
_cell.angle_alpha   90.00
_cell.angle_beta   90.00
_cell.angle_gamma   90.00
#
_symmetry.space_group_name_H-M   'P 1'
#
loop_
_entity.id
_entity.type
_entity.pdbx_description
1 polymer ?
#
loop_
_entity_poly.entity_id
_entity_poly.type
_entity_poly.pdbx_seq_one_letter_code
_entity_poly.pdbx_strand_id
1 'polypeptide(L)'
;MAPVVKVGGLGDVVGGLCKELQRSGHLVEIILPKYDCMNYDRIKGLRALDVEMHSYFDGQLYNNKIWVGTVEGLPVYFVEPVHHGRLFRRGKIYGNHDDFKRFSFFSRAALEFLHQSGKKPDIIHCHDWHTTFVAPLYCDVFVPKGLNSARICFTCHNYEYQGAAPASELSSCGLDPHKLNNCTTTRLMIESILSRVELFSLTL
;
A
#
# COMPACT_ATOMS: atom_id res chain seq x y z
N MET A 1 11.63 -0.85 -2.47
CA MET A 1 11.93 -0.06 -3.65
C MET A 1 13.31 0.44 -3.37
N ALA A 2 14.26 -0.26 -3.96
CA ALA A 2 15.62 0.19 -3.90
C ALA A 2 15.71 1.56 -4.59
N PRO A 3 16.58 2.47 -4.11
CA PRO A 3 17.48 2.31 -2.95
C PRO A 3 16.91 2.88 -1.64
N VAL A 4 15.64 3.32 -1.60
CA VAL A 4 15.08 4.07 -0.47
C VAL A 4 14.72 3.17 0.72
N VAL A 5 14.05 2.05 0.46
CA VAL A 5 13.65 1.12 1.51
C VAL A 5 13.52 -0.27 0.90
N LYS A 6 14.32 -1.22 1.39
CA LYS A 6 14.26 -2.62 0.97
C LYS A 6 14.70 -3.53 2.10
N VAL A 7 14.06 -4.68 2.15
CA VAL A 7 14.69 -5.92 2.64
C VAL A 7 14.78 -6.83 1.42
N GLY A 8 15.83 -7.65 1.33
CA GLY A 8 16.17 -8.52 0.20
C GLY A 8 15.91 -7.96 -1.22
N GLY A 9 15.44 -8.81 -2.14
CA GLY A 9 15.35 -8.53 -3.58
C GLY A 9 14.03 -7.92 -4.08
N LEU A 10 12.94 -7.98 -3.29
CA LEU A 10 11.62 -7.47 -3.69
C LEU A 10 11.69 -6.01 -4.14
N GLY A 11 12.45 -5.20 -3.40
CA GLY A 11 12.60 -3.78 -3.69
C GLY A 11 13.25 -3.49 -5.05
N ASP A 12 14.07 -4.40 -5.56
CA ASP A 12 14.71 -4.29 -6.87
C ASP A 12 13.75 -4.73 -7.98
N VAL A 13 13.02 -5.85 -7.76
CA VAL A 13 12.01 -6.37 -8.70
C VAL A 13 10.92 -5.33 -8.96
N VAL A 14 10.35 -4.76 -7.89
CA VAL A 14 9.34 -3.71 -7.96
C VAL A 14 9.86 -2.49 -8.72
N GLY A 15 11.08 -2.04 -8.41
CA GLY A 15 11.68 -0.90 -9.08
C GLY A 15 11.91 -1.13 -10.57
N GLY A 16 12.35 -2.33 -10.95
CA GLY A 16 12.51 -2.75 -12.35
C GLY A 16 11.20 -2.80 -13.11
N LEU A 17 10.18 -3.48 -12.55
CA LEU A 17 8.85 -3.59 -13.13
C LEU A 17 8.23 -2.20 -13.39
N CYS A 18 8.27 -1.32 -12.38
CA CYS A 18 7.76 0.05 -12.50
C CYS A 18 8.43 0.81 -13.64
N LYS A 19 9.76 0.76 -13.72
CA LYS A 19 10.54 1.44 -14.76
C LYS A 19 10.14 0.92 -16.14
N GLU A 20 9.97 -0.38 -16.29
CA GLU A 20 9.61 -0.97 -17.58
C GLU A 20 8.17 -0.64 -18.00
N LEU A 21 7.23 -0.63 -17.05
CA LEU A 21 5.87 -0.18 -17.31
C LEU A 21 5.82 1.30 -17.72
N GLN A 22 6.60 2.15 -17.06
CA GLN A 22 6.71 3.56 -17.46
C GLN A 22 7.31 3.71 -18.86
N ARG A 23 8.35 2.93 -19.20
CA ARG A 23 8.95 2.89 -20.56
C ARG A 23 7.93 2.41 -21.62
N SER A 24 7.03 1.53 -21.23
CA SER A 24 5.91 1.05 -22.05
C SER A 24 4.76 2.06 -22.18
N GLY A 25 4.91 3.28 -21.65
CA GLY A 25 3.93 4.36 -21.76
C GLY A 25 2.82 4.32 -20.70
N HIS A 26 2.98 3.54 -19.64
CA HIS A 26 2.04 3.53 -18.52
C HIS A 26 2.37 4.62 -17.50
N LEU A 27 1.33 5.23 -16.94
CA LEU A 27 1.47 5.98 -15.70
C LEU A 27 1.66 4.98 -14.57
N VAL A 28 2.68 5.18 -13.74
CA VAL A 28 2.98 4.31 -12.60
C VAL A 28 3.23 5.22 -11.41
N GLU A 29 2.49 5.03 -10.33
CA GLU A 29 2.63 5.77 -9.08
C GLU A 29 2.73 4.77 -7.93
N ILE A 30 3.69 4.96 -7.03
CA ILE A 30 4.00 4.01 -5.95
C ILE A 30 3.53 4.63 -4.63
N ILE A 31 2.88 3.87 -3.73
CA ILE A 31 2.42 4.39 -2.44
C ILE A 31 3.04 3.60 -1.30
N LEU A 32 4.02 4.15 -0.59
CA LEU A 32 4.72 3.44 0.49
C LEU A 32 4.32 3.94 1.88
N PRO A 33 4.48 3.13 2.94
CA PRO A 33 4.57 3.66 4.29
C PRO A 33 5.81 4.56 4.40
N LYS A 34 5.69 5.68 5.12
CA LYS A 34 6.84 6.54 5.43
C LYS A 34 7.62 5.98 6.62
N TYR A 35 8.48 4.98 6.37
CA TYR A 35 9.33 4.41 7.42
C TYR A 35 10.36 5.42 7.95
N ASP A 36 10.70 5.37 9.24
CA ASP A 36 11.77 6.19 9.82
C ASP A 36 13.17 5.76 9.36
N CYS A 37 13.36 4.49 9.00
CA CYS A 37 14.63 3.92 8.56
C CYS A 37 14.88 3.99 7.04
N MET A 38 14.09 4.76 6.29
CA MET A 38 14.33 4.94 4.84
C MET A 38 15.60 5.74 4.57
N ASN A 39 16.25 5.48 3.44
CA ASN A 39 17.29 6.34 2.91
C ASN A 39 16.65 7.56 2.21
N TYR A 40 16.43 8.62 2.98
CA TYR A 40 15.77 9.84 2.52
C TYR A 40 16.59 10.61 1.46
N ASP A 41 17.91 10.51 1.48
CA ASP A 41 18.80 11.18 0.51
C ASP A 41 18.59 10.68 -0.93
N ARG A 42 17.96 9.50 -1.07
CA ARG A 42 17.63 8.91 -2.36
C ARG A 42 16.26 9.32 -2.91
N ILE A 43 15.51 10.14 -2.17
CA ILE A 43 14.21 10.66 -2.58
C ILE A 43 14.40 12.10 -3.07
N LYS A 44 14.27 12.31 -4.38
CA LYS A 44 14.35 13.66 -4.96
C LYS A 44 13.05 14.41 -4.74
N GLY A 45 13.16 15.67 -4.31
CA GLY A 45 12.01 16.57 -4.19
C GLY A 45 10.99 16.14 -3.13
N LEU A 46 11.42 15.42 -2.09
CA LEU A 46 10.53 14.98 -1.02
C LEU A 46 9.88 16.18 -0.33
N ARG A 47 8.55 16.23 -0.34
CA ARG A 47 7.77 17.28 0.34
C ARG A 47 6.42 16.75 0.79
N ALA A 48 5.87 17.35 1.84
CA ALA A 48 4.50 17.10 2.25
C ALA A 48 3.52 17.75 1.25
N LEU A 49 2.41 17.08 1.00
CA LEU A 49 1.24 17.68 0.37
C LEU A 49 0.41 18.39 1.44
N ASP A 50 -0.13 19.55 1.10
CA ASP A 50 -1.07 20.27 1.94
C ASP A 50 -2.48 19.74 1.70
N VAL A 51 -2.73 18.52 2.21
CA VAL A 51 -4.00 17.82 2.10
C VAL A 51 -4.38 17.24 3.44
N GLU A 52 -5.63 17.41 3.82
CA GLU A 52 -6.21 16.74 4.97
C GLU A 52 -6.61 15.33 4.55
N MET A 53 -6.01 14.31 5.17
CA MET A 53 -6.30 12.91 4.88
C MET A 53 -6.55 12.14 6.17
N HIS A 54 -7.72 11.51 6.24
CA HIS A 54 -8.14 10.71 7.40
C HIS A 54 -8.33 9.25 7.01
N SER A 55 -7.95 8.34 7.92
CA SER A 55 -8.24 6.92 7.78
C SER A 55 -8.86 6.34 9.06
N TYR A 56 -9.88 5.50 8.88
CA TYR A 56 -10.46 4.73 9.97
C TYR A 56 -9.45 3.72 10.53
N PHE A 57 -9.33 3.65 11.85
CA PHE A 57 -8.63 2.59 12.54
C PHE A 57 -9.15 2.40 13.97
N ASP A 58 -9.39 1.16 14.41
CA ASP A 58 -9.82 0.81 15.78
C ASP A 58 -10.97 1.72 16.31
N GLY A 59 -11.99 1.96 15.48
CA GLY A 59 -13.17 2.76 15.86
C GLY A 59 -13.01 4.28 15.76
N GLN A 60 -11.86 4.79 15.33
CA GLN A 60 -11.57 6.23 15.28
C GLN A 60 -11.03 6.66 13.92
N LEU A 61 -11.05 7.97 13.64
CA LEU A 61 -10.39 8.55 12.48
C LEU A 61 -9.03 9.10 12.88
N TYR A 62 -8.00 8.75 12.12
CA TYR A 62 -6.64 9.24 12.32
C TYR A 62 -6.17 10.06 11.13
N ASN A 63 -5.51 11.17 11.45
CA ASN A 63 -4.82 12.02 10.49
C ASN A 63 -3.64 11.27 9.85
N ASN A 64 -3.40 11.56 8.57
CA ASN A 64 -2.26 11.08 7.82
C ASN A 64 -1.63 12.22 7.04
N LYS A 65 -0.31 12.33 7.08
CA LYS A 65 0.44 13.21 6.18
C LYS A 65 0.80 12.44 4.93
N ILE A 66 0.49 13.02 3.78
CA ILE A 66 0.93 12.49 2.49
C ILE A 66 2.17 13.24 2.04
N TRP A 67 3.22 12.51 1.75
CA TRP A 67 4.44 13.05 1.15
C TRP A 67 4.55 12.59 -0.29
N VAL A 68 5.19 13.39 -1.13
CA VAL A 68 5.48 13.03 -2.51
C VAL A 68 6.97 13.25 -2.77
N GLY A 69 7.55 12.40 -3.61
CA GLY A 69 8.89 12.56 -4.14
C GLY A 69 9.11 11.66 -5.34
N THR A 70 10.33 11.68 -5.86
CA THR A 70 10.75 10.83 -6.98
C THR A 70 11.90 9.95 -6.55
N VAL A 71 11.80 8.65 -6.83
CA VAL A 71 12.85 7.66 -6.58
C VAL A 71 13.21 7.03 -7.89
N GLU A 72 14.46 7.17 -8.33
CA GLU A 72 14.91 6.55 -9.58
C GLU A 72 14.06 6.90 -10.82
N GLY A 73 13.49 8.11 -10.84
CA GLY A 73 12.61 8.61 -11.91
C GLY A 73 11.13 8.23 -11.77
N LEU A 74 10.77 7.43 -10.77
CA LEU A 74 9.39 6.99 -10.50
C LEU A 74 8.73 7.89 -9.44
N PRO A 75 7.47 8.32 -9.63
CA PRO A 75 6.74 9.09 -8.63
C PRO A 75 6.29 8.18 -7.47
N VAL A 76 6.60 8.62 -6.26
CA VAL A 76 6.31 7.88 -5.02
C VAL A 76 5.59 8.79 -4.04
N TYR A 77 4.46 8.31 -3.52
CA TYR A 77 3.77 8.87 -2.37
C TYR A 77 4.16 8.09 -1.11
N PHE A 78 4.30 8.79 0.01
CA PHE A 78 4.55 8.17 1.31
C PHE A 78 3.45 8.55 2.29
N VAL A 79 2.83 7.54 2.90
CA VAL A 79 1.81 7.70 3.93
C VAL A 79 2.49 7.72 5.29
N GLU A 80 2.39 8.84 6.00
CA GLU A 80 2.85 8.98 7.38
C GLU A 80 1.63 9.08 8.33
N PRO A 81 1.34 8.02 9.10
CA PRO A 81 0.28 8.07 10.10
C PRO A 81 0.63 9.04 11.22
N VAL A 82 -0.26 10.00 11.50
CA VAL A 82 -0.21 10.82 12.71
C VAL A 82 -0.94 10.05 13.81
N HIS A 83 -0.29 8.99 14.30
CA HIS A 83 -0.83 8.03 15.24
C HIS A 83 0.11 7.86 16.43
N HIS A 84 -0.42 7.90 17.67
CA HIS A 84 0.37 7.78 18.91
C HIS A 84 1.20 6.50 18.96
N GLY A 85 0.67 5.43 18.38
CA GLY A 85 1.33 4.14 18.25
C GLY A 85 2.64 4.15 17.45
N ARG A 86 3.02 5.22 16.73
CA ARG A 86 4.29 5.28 15.96
C ARG A 86 4.44 4.12 14.94
N LEU A 87 3.37 3.84 14.19
CA LEU A 87 3.22 2.63 13.34
C LEU A 87 4.42 2.37 12.41
N PHE A 88 4.98 3.38 11.74
CA PHE A 88 6.15 3.21 10.85
C PHE A 88 7.41 3.89 11.37
N ARG A 89 7.45 4.19 12.68
CA ARG A 89 8.60 4.77 13.38
C ARG A 89 9.17 3.76 14.38
N ARG A 90 9.81 2.72 13.84
CA ARG A 90 10.25 1.53 14.57
C ARG A 90 11.73 1.19 14.37
N GLY A 91 12.45 1.93 13.53
CA GLY A 91 13.82 1.61 13.12
C GLY A 91 13.94 0.37 12.22
N LYS A 92 12.82 -0.31 11.95
CA LYS A 92 12.73 -1.47 11.06
C LYS A 92 11.40 -1.49 10.34
N ILE A 93 11.38 -2.27 9.29
CA ILE A 93 10.28 -2.32 8.34
C ILE A 93 9.15 -3.21 8.88
N TYR A 94 9.46 -4.47 9.20
CA TYR A 94 8.54 -5.50 9.69
C TYR A 94 9.25 -6.37 10.74
N GLY A 95 8.60 -7.43 11.20
CA GLY A 95 8.97 -8.26 12.33
C GLY A 95 8.57 -7.65 13.68
N ASN A 96 7.59 -6.74 13.72
CA ASN A 96 6.98 -6.31 14.98
C ASN A 96 5.74 -7.17 15.28
N HIS A 97 5.42 -7.32 16.56
CA HIS A 97 4.27 -8.12 17.00
C HIS A 97 2.92 -7.57 16.50
N ASP A 98 2.87 -6.27 16.16
CA ASP A 98 1.69 -5.56 15.69
C ASP A 98 1.67 -5.37 14.16
N ASP A 99 2.50 -6.08 13.39
CA ASP A 99 2.61 -5.88 11.94
C ASP A 99 1.28 -6.02 11.21
N PHE A 100 0.45 -7.00 11.59
CA PHE A 100 -0.88 -7.16 11.01
C PHE A 100 -1.69 -5.86 11.08
N LYS A 101 -1.71 -5.21 12.25
CA LYS A 101 -2.37 -3.92 12.48
C LYS A 101 -1.70 -2.77 11.72
N ARG A 102 -0.37 -2.74 11.69
CA ARG A 102 0.40 -1.71 10.96
C ARG A 102 0.05 -1.74 9.47
N PHE A 103 0.01 -2.92 8.88
CA PHE A 103 -0.22 -3.11 7.45
C PHE A 103 -1.70 -3.05 7.06
N SER A 104 -2.62 -3.43 7.96
CA SER A 104 -4.06 -3.16 7.78
C SER A 104 -4.35 -1.66 7.79
N PHE A 105 -3.75 -0.90 8.73
CA PHE A 105 -3.81 0.56 8.77
C PHE A 105 -3.30 1.16 7.46
N PHE A 106 -2.11 0.74 7.01
CA PHE A 106 -1.52 1.30 5.80
C PHE A 106 -2.38 1.02 4.56
N SER A 107 -2.86 -0.22 4.40
CA SER A 107 -3.74 -0.58 3.28
C SER A 107 -5.00 0.27 3.27
N ARG A 108 -5.59 0.53 4.44
CA ARG A 108 -6.73 1.43 4.59
C ARG A 108 -6.39 2.86 4.20
N ALA A 109 -5.30 3.40 4.72
CA ALA A 109 -4.86 4.77 4.46
C ALA A 109 -4.49 5.00 2.98
N ALA A 110 -3.92 3.99 2.31
CA ALA A 110 -3.59 4.05 0.89
C ALA A 110 -4.85 4.14 0.01
N LEU A 111 -5.90 3.36 0.32
CA LEU A 111 -7.18 3.44 -0.39
C LEU A 111 -7.95 4.74 -0.07
N GLU A 112 -7.88 5.23 1.18
CA GLU A 112 -8.41 6.56 1.53
C GLU A 112 -7.70 7.66 0.73
N PHE A 113 -6.37 7.58 0.56
CA PHE A 113 -5.65 8.52 -0.28
C PHE A 113 -6.13 8.46 -1.74
N LEU A 114 -6.30 7.28 -2.33
CA LEU A 114 -6.83 7.16 -3.70
C LEU A 114 -8.21 7.81 -3.82
N HIS A 115 -9.11 7.47 -2.90
CA HIS A 115 -10.49 7.95 -2.91
C HIS A 115 -10.56 9.47 -2.71
N GLN A 116 -9.92 10.00 -1.67
CA GLN A 116 -9.99 11.42 -1.29
C GLN A 116 -9.23 12.33 -2.28
N SER A 117 -8.18 11.82 -2.94
CA SER A 117 -7.48 12.55 -4.01
C SER A 117 -8.18 12.47 -5.38
N GLY A 118 -9.29 11.73 -5.48
CA GLY A 118 -10.01 11.52 -6.74
C GLY A 118 -9.25 10.67 -7.76
N LYS A 119 -8.18 9.97 -7.35
CA LYS A 119 -7.41 9.08 -8.21
C LYS A 119 -8.24 7.85 -8.55
N LYS A 120 -8.32 7.55 -9.85
CA LYS A 120 -9.05 6.38 -10.38
C LYS A 120 -8.08 5.51 -11.18
N PRO A 121 -7.25 4.70 -10.51
CA PRO A 121 -6.33 3.83 -11.23
C PRO A 121 -7.10 2.73 -11.97
N ASP A 122 -6.50 2.23 -13.06
CA ASP A 122 -7.01 1.08 -13.79
C ASP A 122 -6.70 -0.22 -13.04
N ILE A 123 -5.52 -0.32 -12.42
CA ILE A 123 -5.08 -1.46 -11.61
C ILE A 123 -4.52 -0.97 -10.28
N ILE A 124 -4.71 -1.79 -9.25
CA ILE A 124 -4.05 -1.70 -7.96
C ILE A 124 -3.26 -2.99 -7.79
N HIS A 125 -1.95 -2.93 -8.01
CA HIS A 125 -1.06 -4.08 -7.87
C HIS A 125 -0.46 -4.14 -6.46
N CYS A 126 -0.92 -5.12 -5.70
CA CYS A 126 -0.53 -5.43 -4.33
C CYS A 126 0.60 -6.45 -4.30
N HIS A 127 1.56 -6.27 -3.39
CA HIS A 127 2.69 -7.16 -3.22
C HIS A 127 2.77 -7.69 -1.79
N ASP A 128 2.83 -9.01 -1.69
CA ASP A 128 2.95 -9.78 -0.45
C ASP A 128 1.85 -9.52 0.59
N TRP A 129 1.89 -10.32 1.65
CA TRP A 129 0.85 -10.35 2.68
C TRP A 129 0.55 -8.96 3.28
N HIS A 130 1.55 -8.09 3.36
CA HIS A 130 1.49 -6.71 3.83
C HIS A 130 0.39 -5.86 3.15
N THR A 131 -0.03 -6.22 1.93
CA THR A 131 -1.07 -5.49 1.17
C THR A 131 -2.33 -6.30 0.91
N THR A 132 -2.46 -7.49 1.48
CA THR A 132 -3.62 -8.37 1.25
C THR A 132 -4.95 -7.74 1.65
N PHE A 133 -4.95 -6.82 2.62
CA PHE A 133 -6.13 -6.09 3.08
C PHE A 133 -6.75 -5.19 2.01
N VAL A 134 -5.99 -4.80 0.98
CA VAL A 134 -6.45 -3.87 -0.06
C VAL A 134 -7.65 -4.43 -0.82
N ALA A 135 -7.64 -5.73 -1.14
CA ALA A 135 -8.75 -6.35 -1.87
C ALA A 135 -10.09 -6.31 -1.12
N PRO A 136 -10.20 -6.87 0.10
CA PRO A 136 -11.45 -6.79 0.86
C PRO A 136 -11.85 -5.34 1.19
N LEU A 137 -10.90 -4.48 1.57
CA LEU A 137 -11.19 -3.07 1.83
C LEU A 137 -11.78 -2.38 0.60
N TYR A 138 -11.17 -2.58 -0.56
CA TYR A 138 -11.63 -2.00 -1.81
C TYR A 138 -13.08 -2.41 -2.09
N CYS A 139 -13.39 -3.70 -2.00
CA CYS A 139 -14.72 -4.24 -2.24
C CYS A 139 -15.77 -3.76 -1.25
N ASP A 140 -15.50 -3.91 0.04
CA ASP A 140 -16.54 -3.72 1.06
C ASP A 140 -16.70 -2.25 1.45
N VAL A 141 -15.65 -1.44 1.26
CA VAL A 141 -15.65 -0.05 1.76
C VAL A 141 -15.53 0.97 0.64
N PHE A 142 -14.71 0.75 -0.39
CA PHE A 142 -14.40 1.81 -1.36
C PHE A 142 -15.22 1.73 -2.66
N VAL A 143 -15.62 0.54 -3.11
CA VAL A 143 -16.56 0.38 -4.22
C VAL A 143 -17.89 1.06 -3.93
N PRO A 144 -18.52 0.88 -2.74
CA PRO A 144 -19.74 1.62 -2.38
C PRO A 144 -19.55 3.15 -2.31
N LYS A 145 -18.32 3.61 -2.05
CA LYS A 145 -17.95 5.04 -2.06
C LYS A 145 -17.63 5.58 -3.47
N GLY A 146 -17.70 4.75 -4.51
CA GLY A 146 -17.47 5.16 -5.91
C GLY A 146 -16.03 5.01 -6.42
N LEU A 147 -15.12 4.43 -5.63
CA LEU A 147 -13.82 3.98 -6.14
C LEU A 147 -13.98 2.53 -6.65
N ASN A 148 -14.43 2.39 -7.90
CA ASN A 148 -14.88 1.11 -8.46
C ASN A 148 -14.31 0.79 -9.86
N SER A 149 -13.36 1.58 -10.36
CA SER A 149 -12.76 1.40 -11.69
C SER A 149 -11.60 0.40 -11.72
N ALA A 150 -10.90 0.24 -10.59
CA ALA A 150 -9.66 -0.50 -10.52
C ALA A 150 -9.88 -2.02 -10.49
N ARG A 151 -9.01 -2.75 -11.21
CA ARG A 151 -8.79 -4.18 -10.99
C ARG A 151 -7.70 -4.39 -9.95
N ILE A 152 -7.78 -5.47 -9.18
CA ILE A 152 -6.78 -5.75 -8.15
C ILE A 152 -5.92 -6.92 -8.59
N CYS A 153 -4.62 -6.67 -8.65
CA CYS A 153 -3.63 -7.69 -8.92
C CYS A 153 -2.83 -7.95 -7.64
N PHE A 154 -2.55 -9.20 -7.34
CA PHE A 154 -1.76 -9.59 -6.17
C PHE A 154 -0.63 -10.51 -6.59
N THR A 155 0.59 -10.16 -6.18
CA THR A 155 1.78 -10.99 -6.36
C THR A 155 2.36 -11.36 -4.99
N CYS A 156 2.53 -12.66 -4.75
CA CYS A 156 3.20 -13.22 -3.58
C CYS A 156 4.64 -13.60 -3.97
N HIS A 157 5.62 -13.05 -3.27
CA HIS A 157 7.05 -13.32 -3.50
C HIS A 157 7.62 -14.29 -2.47
N ASN A 158 6.98 -14.44 -1.31
CA ASN A 158 7.44 -15.33 -0.26
C ASN A 158 6.29 -16.09 0.40
N TYR A 159 6.31 -17.40 0.28
CA TYR A 159 5.28 -18.27 0.87
C TYR A 159 5.54 -18.61 2.34
N GLU A 160 6.78 -18.47 2.83
CA GLU A 160 7.20 -18.85 4.17
C GLU A 160 6.74 -17.86 5.25
N TYR A 161 6.59 -16.57 4.89
CA TYR A 161 6.20 -15.51 5.81
C TYR A 161 4.79 -15.03 5.49
N GLN A 162 3.81 -15.62 6.17
CA GLN A 162 2.41 -15.21 6.09
C GLN A 162 2.07 -14.43 7.36
N GLY A 163 1.58 -13.19 7.22
CA GLY A 163 1.11 -12.38 8.34
C GLY A 163 -0.19 -12.92 8.92
N ALA A 164 -0.13 -14.08 9.57
CA ALA A 164 -1.26 -14.74 10.18
C ALA A 164 -1.68 -13.98 11.44
N ALA A 165 -2.97 -13.65 11.53
CA ALA A 165 -3.59 -13.13 12.73
C ALA A 165 -5.05 -13.63 12.83
N PRO A 166 -5.67 -13.55 14.02
CA PRO A 166 -7.09 -13.85 14.17
C PRO A 166 -7.94 -12.96 13.27
N ALA A 167 -9.00 -13.52 12.67
CA ALA A 167 -9.89 -12.78 11.77
C ALA A 167 -10.49 -11.52 12.43
N SER A 168 -10.69 -11.53 13.76
CA SER A 168 -11.17 -10.37 14.53
C SER A 168 -10.31 -9.11 14.34
N GLU A 169 -9.01 -9.26 14.06
CA GLU A 169 -8.10 -8.14 13.81
C GLU A 169 -8.46 -7.35 12.53
N LEU A 170 -9.22 -7.93 11.60
CA LEU A 170 -9.71 -7.21 10.41
C LEU A 170 -10.62 -6.02 10.77
N SER A 171 -11.32 -6.11 11.90
CA SER A 171 -12.16 -5.01 12.40
C SER A 171 -11.38 -3.72 12.65
N SER A 172 -10.08 -3.84 12.95
CA SER A 172 -9.20 -2.67 13.14
C SER A 172 -9.20 -1.73 11.95
N CYS A 173 -9.31 -2.23 10.72
CA CYS A 173 -9.33 -1.42 9.50
C CYS A 173 -10.75 -1.17 8.95
N GLY A 174 -11.78 -1.56 9.70
CA GLY A 174 -13.19 -1.35 9.36
C GLY A 174 -13.80 -2.45 8.50
N LEU A 175 -13.17 -3.62 8.41
CA LEU A 175 -13.75 -4.80 7.78
C LEU A 175 -14.57 -5.62 8.78
N ASP A 176 -15.68 -6.20 8.33
CA ASP A 176 -16.44 -7.18 9.11
C ASP A 176 -15.88 -8.59 8.83
N PRO A 177 -15.25 -9.26 9.82
CA PRO A 177 -14.68 -10.58 9.62
C PRO A 177 -15.72 -11.67 9.31
N HIS A 178 -17.00 -11.41 9.55
CA HIS A 178 -18.10 -12.33 9.25
C HIS A 178 -18.75 -12.04 7.89
N LYS A 179 -18.40 -10.92 7.24
CA LYS A 179 -18.98 -10.47 5.97
C LYS A 179 -17.92 -9.86 5.07
N LEU A 180 -17.12 -10.71 4.46
CA LEU A 180 -16.18 -10.33 3.41
C LEU A 180 -16.81 -10.63 2.04
N ASN A 181 -17.00 -9.62 1.19
CA ASN A 181 -17.50 -9.87 -0.16
C ASN A 181 -16.36 -10.16 -1.14
N ASN A 182 -16.64 -11.03 -2.11
CA ASN A 182 -15.76 -11.23 -3.25
C ASN A 182 -16.14 -10.24 -4.35
N CYS A 183 -15.30 -9.26 -4.67
CA CYS A 183 -15.38 -8.67 -6.01
C CYS A 183 -14.84 -9.68 -7.02
N THR A 184 -15.53 -9.84 -8.13
CA THR A 184 -15.06 -10.58 -9.32
C THR A 184 -13.79 -9.98 -9.96
N THR A 185 -13.22 -8.93 -9.37
CA THR A 185 -12.11 -8.14 -9.89
C THR A 185 -10.73 -8.53 -9.34
N THR A 186 -10.66 -9.49 -8.41
CA THR A 186 -9.38 -9.95 -7.84
C THR A 186 -8.83 -11.12 -8.65
N ARG A 187 -7.66 -10.96 -9.27
CA ARG A 187 -6.95 -12.05 -9.95
C ARG A 187 -5.61 -12.29 -9.26
N LEU A 188 -5.46 -13.48 -8.66
CA LEU A 188 -4.17 -13.98 -8.21
C LEU A 188 -3.32 -14.30 -9.44
N MET A 189 -2.17 -13.65 -9.58
CA MET A 189 -1.20 -13.98 -10.63
C MET A 189 0.06 -14.54 -9.97
N ILE A 190 0.47 -15.72 -10.42
CA ILE A 190 1.68 -16.40 -9.92
C ILE A 190 2.90 -16.12 -10.80
N GLU A 191 2.75 -15.61 -12.03
CA GLU A 191 3.86 -15.08 -12.83
C GLU A 191 3.29 -14.33 -14.07
N SER A 192 4.00 -13.27 -14.51
CA SER A 192 3.75 -12.40 -15.68
C SER A 192 2.51 -11.47 -15.63
N ILE A 193 2.73 -10.17 -15.42
CA ILE A 193 1.73 -9.09 -15.59
C ILE A 193 2.16 -8.11 -16.68
N LEU A 194 1.27 -7.92 -17.66
CA LEU A 194 1.24 -6.75 -18.54
C LEU A 194 0.15 -5.79 -18.03
N SER A 195 0.56 -4.54 -17.78
CA SER A 195 -0.22 -3.27 -17.73
C SER A 195 -0.63 -2.61 -16.39
N ARG A 196 -0.44 -1.27 -16.39
CA ARG A 196 -1.13 -0.06 -15.84
C ARG A 196 -1.41 0.19 -14.34
N VAL A 197 -0.56 1.03 -13.73
CA VAL A 197 -0.62 1.64 -12.38
C VAL A 197 -0.62 0.61 -11.23
N GLU A 198 0.34 0.72 -10.33
CA GLU A 198 0.70 -0.34 -9.39
C GLU A 198 0.85 0.22 -7.98
N LEU A 199 0.13 -0.35 -7.00
CA LEU A 199 0.03 0.21 -5.66
C LEU A 199 0.88 -0.61 -4.70
N PHE A 200 2.17 -0.34 -4.71
CA PHE A 200 3.11 -1.10 -3.90
C PHE A 200 3.04 -0.66 -2.45
N SER A 201 2.73 -1.53 -1.50
CA SER A 201 3.54 -1.52 -0.28
C SER A 201 4.61 -2.54 -0.49
N LEU A 202 5.84 -2.06 -0.60
CA LEU A 202 6.96 -2.93 -0.32
C LEU A 202 6.74 -3.44 1.09
N THR A 203 6.92 -4.74 1.28
CA THR A 203 8.14 -5.16 1.97
C THR A 203 8.40 -6.65 1.88
N LEU A 204 9.68 -7.00 1.70
CA LEU A 204 10.23 -8.08 2.50
C LEU A 204 10.18 -7.53 3.90
#